data_AF-A0A1Q9VXJ5-F1
#
_entry.id   AF-A0A1Q9VXJ5-F1
#
_cell.length_a   1.000
_cell.length_b   1.000
_cell.length_c   1.000
_cell.angle_alpha   90.00
_cell.angle_beta   90.00
_cell.angle_gamma   90.00
#
_symmetry.space_group_name_H-M   'P 1'
#
loop_
_entity.id
_entity.type
_entity.pdbx_description
1 polymer ?
#
loop_
_entity_poly.entity_id
_entity_poly.type
_entity_poly.pdbx_seq_one_letter_code
_entity_poly.pdbx_strand_id
1 'polypeptide(L)'
;MPEPSGPSLPTILARRLVSSATSAGVTVATAESLTAGDIASTIAGVPGASAVLRGGLVVYATDLKATLAGVDESLLSTRGAVDPDVARALARGAVRRCGADIGLGVTGVAGPDSQDGHPVGEVYIAVWSPSRHGEEAIDHVVSLGDVELGSSRQPGQDQRGAIRSATTARALSLAVDAVDALDALAAVEDDD
;
A
#
# COMPACT_ATOMS: atom_id res chain seq x y z
N MET A 1 0.24 18.65 -29.84
CA MET A 1 -0.25 17.81 -28.73
C MET A 1 0.84 16.78 -28.47
N PRO A 2 1.46 16.71 -27.29
CA PRO A 2 2.32 15.58 -27.00
C PRO A 2 1.46 14.30 -27.07
N GLU A 3 2.01 13.25 -27.68
CA GLU A 3 1.42 11.89 -27.68
C GLU A 3 1.01 11.52 -26.24
N PRO A 4 -0.13 10.82 -26.03
CA PRO A 4 -0.43 10.30 -24.72
C PRO A 4 0.71 9.35 -24.34
N SER A 5 1.48 9.73 -23.33
CA SER A 5 2.46 8.83 -22.72
C SER A 5 1.69 7.56 -22.33
N GLY A 6 2.29 6.40 -22.61
CA GLY A 6 1.70 5.12 -22.23
C GLY A 6 1.32 5.07 -20.74
N PRO A 7 0.53 4.07 -20.32
CA PRO A 7 0.07 3.98 -18.94
C PRO A 7 1.25 4.03 -17.96
N SER A 8 1.10 4.83 -16.90
CA SER A 8 2.10 4.93 -15.84
C SER A 8 2.33 3.57 -15.15
N LEU A 9 3.49 3.41 -14.50
CA LEU A 9 3.80 2.18 -13.77
C LEU A 9 2.73 1.82 -12.72
N PRO A 10 2.22 2.76 -11.89
CA PRO A 10 1.06 2.49 -11.02
C PRO A 10 -0.15 1.92 -11.76
N THR A 11 -0.51 2.48 -12.92
CA THR A 11 -1.65 2.00 -13.71
C THR A 11 -1.41 0.58 -14.25
N ILE A 12 -0.19 0.26 -14.67
CA ILE A 12 0.17 -1.09 -15.12
C ILE A 12 0.04 -2.10 -13.97
N LEU A 13 0.57 -1.76 -12.79
CA LEU A 13 0.51 -2.63 -11.61
C LEU A 13 -0.91 -2.79 -11.08
N ALA A 14 -1.73 -1.74 -11.08
CA ALA A 14 -3.12 -1.84 -10.68
C ALA A 14 -3.93 -2.76 -11.62
N ARG A 15 -3.66 -2.72 -12.94
CA ARG A 15 -4.28 -3.65 -13.89
C ARG A 15 -3.89 -5.10 -13.60
N ARG A 16 -2.61 -5.34 -13.30
CA ARG A 16 -2.14 -6.69 -12.90
C ARG A 16 -2.80 -7.13 -11.60
N LEU A 17 -2.85 -6.27 -10.59
CA LEU A 17 -3.50 -6.56 -9.31
C LEU A 17 -4.96 -6.95 -9.49
N VAL A 18 -5.74 -6.14 -10.22
CA VAL A 18 -7.16 -6.44 -10.45
C VAL A 18 -7.32 -7.77 -11.20
N SER A 19 -6.48 -8.04 -12.18
CA SER A 19 -6.50 -9.31 -12.90
C SER A 19 -6.19 -10.51 -12.00
N SER A 20 -5.06 -10.51 -11.29
CA SER A 20 -4.64 -11.62 -10.43
C SER A 20 -5.65 -11.85 -9.29
N ALA A 21 -6.05 -10.77 -8.61
CA ALA A 21 -6.94 -10.86 -7.45
C ALA A 21 -8.35 -11.34 -7.84
N THR A 22 -8.84 -10.94 -9.03
CA THR A 22 -10.12 -11.45 -9.55
C THR A 22 -10.04 -12.95 -9.82
N SER A 23 -8.95 -13.43 -10.45
CA SER A 23 -8.76 -14.86 -10.71
C SER A 23 -8.69 -15.68 -9.43
N ALA A 24 -7.99 -15.16 -8.41
CA ALA A 24 -7.81 -15.82 -7.12
C ALA A 24 -9.02 -15.65 -6.17
N GLY A 25 -10.02 -14.83 -6.51
CA GLY A 25 -11.13 -14.48 -5.62
C GLY A 25 -10.71 -13.71 -4.36
N VAL A 26 -9.55 -13.04 -4.40
CA VAL A 26 -8.94 -12.33 -3.27
C VAL A 26 -9.31 -10.85 -3.30
N THR A 27 -9.55 -10.28 -2.13
CA THR A 27 -9.93 -8.87 -1.98
C THR A 27 -8.89 -8.03 -1.25
N VAL A 28 -8.83 -6.74 -1.55
CA VAL A 28 -7.80 -5.80 -1.06
C VAL A 28 -8.44 -4.56 -0.41
N ALA A 29 -7.80 -4.03 0.63
CA ALA A 29 -8.10 -2.73 1.22
C ALA A 29 -6.82 -1.91 1.50
N THR A 30 -6.95 -0.59 1.62
CA THR A 30 -5.81 0.31 1.85
C THR A 30 -5.97 1.16 3.12
N ALA A 31 -4.85 1.50 3.76
CA ALA A 31 -4.76 2.53 4.78
C ALA A 31 -3.62 3.48 4.42
N GLU A 32 -3.97 4.72 4.07
CA GLU A 32 -3.11 5.65 3.35
C GLU A 32 -2.87 6.93 4.16
N SER A 33 -1.60 7.24 4.42
CA SER A 33 -1.16 8.54 4.94
C SER A 33 -0.66 9.42 3.78
N LEU A 34 0.65 9.41 3.46
CA LEU A 34 1.26 10.34 2.50
C LEU A 34 0.67 10.31 1.07
N THR A 35 0.14 9.17 0.63
CA THR A 35 -0.51 8.98 -0.68
C THR A 35 -1.95 9.50 -0.70
N ALA A 36 -2.59 9.65 0.46
CA ALA A 36 -3.90 10.28 0.61
C ALA A 36 -5.00 9.74 -0.31
N GLY A 37 -5.05 8.42 -0.51
CA GLY A 37 -6.08 7.75 -1.34
C GLY A 37 -5.64 7.47 -2.78
N ASP A 38 -4.41 7.81 -3.15
CA ASP A 38 -3.87 7.57 -4.49
C ASP A 38 -3.75 6.08 -4.83
N ILE A 39 -3.49 5.22 -3.84
CA ILE A 39 -3.45 3.77 -4.07
C ILE A 39 -4.86 3.25 -4.38
N ALA A 40 -5.83 3.56 -3.51
CA ALA A 40 -7.22 3.16 -3.71
C ALA A 40 -7.80 3.70 -5.02
N SER A 41 -7.53 4.97 -5.36
CA SER A 41 -8.03 5.57 -6.60
C SER A 41 -7.39 4.95 -7.85
N THR A 42 -6.10 4.62 -7.80
CA THR A 42 -5.40 3.95 -8.90
C THR A 42 -6.00 2.56 -9.16
N ILE A 43 -6.31 1.80 -8.11
CA ILE A 43 -7.00 0.51 -8.23
C ILE A 43 -8.41 0.73 -8.81
N ALA A 44 -9.18 1.65 -8.25
CA ALA A 44 -10.55 1.95 -8.68
C ALA A 44 -10.64 2.43 -10.14
N GLY A 45 -9.56 2.99 -10.69
CA GLY A 45 -9.47 3.39 -12.10
C GLY A 45 -9.41 2.23 -13.09
N VAL A 46 -9.28 0.98 -12.63
CA VAL A 46 -9.23 -0.21 -13.48
C VAL A 46 -10.62 -0.85 -13.61
N PRO A 47 -11.12 -1.13 -14.82
CA PRO A 47 -12.37 -1.88 -15.00
C PRO A 47 -12.36 -3.22 -14.26
N GLY A 48 -13.45 -3.50 -13.52
CA GLY A 48 -13.56 -4.70 -12.68
C GLY A 48 -13.04 -4.55 -11.25
N ALA A 49 -12.44 -3.41 -10.89
CA ALA A 49 -11.90 -3.16 -9.55
C ALA A 49 -12.89 -3.35 -8.40
N SER A 50 -14.21 -3.26 -8.64
CA SER A 50 -15.23 -3.50 -7.62
C SER A 50 -15.27 -4.94 -7.09
N ALA A 51 -14.72 -5.91 -7.84
CA ALA A 51 -14.58 -7.29 -7.36
C ALA A 51 -13.41 -7.45 -6.37
N VAL A 52 -12.44 -6.52 -6.41
CA VAL A 52 -11.15 -6.63 -5.71
C VAL A 52 -11.04 -5.62 -4.57
N LEU A 53 -11.28 -4.33 -4.83
CA LEU A 53 -11.13 -3.26 -3.84
C LEU A 53 -12.36 -3.20 -2.93
N ARG A 54 -12.19 -3.53 -1.65
CA ARG A 54 -13.25 -3.43 -0.62
C ARG A 54 -13.47 -2.02 -0.12
N GLY A 55 -12.41 -1.23 -0.10
CA GLY A 55 -12.42 0.13 0.43
C GLY A 55 -11.04 0.55 0.90
N GLY A 56 -10.98 1.72 1.54
CA GLY A 56 -9.74 2.20 2.13
C GLY A 56 -9.98 3.28 3.17
N LEU A 57 -8.94 3.53 3.96
CA LEU A 57 -8.88 4.53 5.00
C LEU A 57 -7.84 5.58 4.59
N VAL A 58 -8.22 6.85 4.56
CA VAL A 58 -7.23 7.94 4.47
C VAL A 58 -7.00 8.48 5.88
N VAL A 59 -5.84 8.15 6.45
CA VAL A 59 -5.45 8.42 7.84
C VAL A 59 -4.28 9.40 7.91
N TYR A 60 -4.50 10.55 7.27
CA TYR A 60 -3.47 11.58 7.09
C TYR A 60 -2.95 12.14 8.42
N ALA A 61 -3.87 12.48 9.32
CA ALA A 61 -3.54 12.94 10.66
C ALA A 61 -3.16 11.77 11.59
N THR A 62 -2.21 12.00 12.49
CA THR A 62 -1.66 10.95 13.38
C THR A 62 -2.73 10.34 14.29
N ASP A 63 -3.62 11.15 14.85
CA ASP A 63 -4.74 10.71 15.68
C ASP A 63 -5.74 9.82 14.91
N LEU A 64 -5.92 10.07 13.60
CA LEU A 64 -6.77 9.24 12.75
C LEU A 64 -6.17 7.84 12.49
N LYS A 65 -4.85 7.68 12.61
CA LYS A 65 -4.23 6.33 12.56
C LYS A 65 -4.72 5.47 13.71
N ALA A 66 -4.88 6.05 14.90
CA ALA A 66 -5.46 5.34 16.04
C ALA A 66 -6.97 5.14 15.88
N THR A 67 -7.73 6.21 15.68
CA THR A 67 -9.20 6.13 15.75
C THR A 67 -9.82 5.37 14.57
N LEU A 68 -9.28 5.50 13.36
CA LEU A 68 -9.83 4.85 12.16
C LEU A 68 -9.17 3.50 11.88
N ALA A 69 -7.84 3.43 11.89
CA ALA A 69 -7.12 2.18 11.57
C ALA A 69 -6.85 1.28 12.79
N GLY A 70 -7.01 1.79 14.02
CA GLY A 70 -6.75 1.03 15.24
C GLY A 70 -5.25 0.82 15.49
N VAL A 71 -4.41 1.77 15.07
CA VAL A 71 -3.00 1.80 15.50
C VAL A 71 -2.95 2.11 16.99
N ASP A 72 -2.11 1.39 17.73
CA ASP A 72 -1.96 1.60 19.16
C ASP A 72 -1.44 3.02 19.47
N GLU A 73 -2.10 3.73 20.38
CA GLU A 73 -1.71 5.09 20.74
C GLU A 73 -0.34 5.15 21.42
N SER A 74 0.03 4.12 22.19
CA SER A 74 1.35 4.05 22.81
C SER A 74 2.43 3.87 21.75
N LEU A 75 2.18 3.08 20.69
CA LEU A 75 3.08 2.98 19.54
C LEU A 75 3.28 4.34 18.87
N LEU A 76 2.20 5.07 18.57
CA LEU A 76 2.29 6.40 17.94
C LEU A 76 3.04 7.40 18.83
N SER A 77 2.82 7.37 20.14
CA SER A 77 3.48 8.29 21.08
C SER A 77 4.98 7.99 21.28
N THR A 78 5.38 6.72 21.16
CA THR A 78 6.76 6.29 21.43
C THR A 78 7.64 6.23 20.19
N ARG A 79 7.05 5.87 19.03
CA ARG A 79 7.76 5.65 17.77
C ARG A 79 7.47 6.71 16.71
N GLY A 80 6.41 7.49 16.88
CA GLY A 80 5.96 8.45 15.87
C GLY A 80 5.13 7.82 14.77
N ALA A 81 4.67 8.63 13.81
CA ALA A 81 3.79 8.19 12.73
C ALA A 81 4.54 7.53 11.56
N VAL A 82 5.84 7.80 11.39
CA VAL A 82 6.69 7.28 10.31
C VAL A 82 7.54 6.15 10.88
N ASP A 83 6.97 4.96 10.96
CA ASP A 83 7.62 3.78 11.53
C ASP A 83 7.11 2.50 10.86
N PRO A 84 7.94 1.46 10.68
CA PRO A 84 7.53 0.20 10.06
C PRO A 84 6.40 -0.50 10.82
N ASP A 85 6.36 -0.43 12.15
CA ASP A 85 5.30 -1.07 12.95
C ASP A 85 3.99 -0.31 12.84
N VAL A 86 4.04 1.01 12.64
CA VAL A 86 2.86 1.79 12.28
C VAL A 86 2.35 1.38 10.89
N ALA A 87 3.22 1.21 9.90
CA ALA A 87 2.82 0.72 8.58
C ALA A 87 2.12 -0.65 8.67
N ARG A 88 2.67 -1.60 9.45
CA ARG A 88 2.04 -2.90 9.71
C ARG A 88 0.67 -2.75 10.37
N ALA A 89 0.57 -1.92 11.40
CA ALA A 89 -0.69 -1.68 12.11
C ALA A 89 -1.75 -1.06 11.18
N LEU A 90 -1.36 -0.19 10.26
CA LEU A 90 -2.21 0.36 9.22
C LEU A 90 -2.73 -0.72 8.27
N ALA A 91 -1.85 -1.60 7.76
CA ALA A 91 -2.23 -2.71 6.88
C ALA A 91 -3.24 -3.65 7.56
N ARG A 92 -2.97 -4.02 8.83
CA ARG A 92 -3.90 -4.80 9.66
C ARG A 92 -5.22 -4.07 9.88
N GLY A 93 -5.17 -2.77 10.10
CA GLY A 93 -6.33 -1.90 10.24
C GLY A 93 -7.21 -1.92 8.98
N ALA A 94 -6.61 -1.80 7.80
CA ALA A 94 -7.32 -1.84 6.52
C ALA A 94 -8.12 -3.14 6.35
N VAL A 95 -7.50 -4.30 6.57
CA VAL A 95 -8.20 -5.59 6.52
C VAL A 95 -9.36 -5.63 7.50
N ARG A 96 -9.12 -5.31 8.78
CA ARG A 96 -10.17 -5.40 9.80
C ARG A 96 -11.35 -4.47 9.53
N ARG A 97 -11.10 -3.25 9.06
CA ARG A 97 -12.14 -2.24 8.85
C ARG A 97 -12.93 -2.45 7.57
N CYS A 98 -12.29 -2.95 6.52
CA CYS A 98 -12.92 -3.13 5.21
C CYS A 98 -13.38 -4.56 4.95
N GLY A 99 -13.00 -5.53 5.79
CA GLY A 99 -13.28 -6.95 5.59
C GLY A 99 -12.66 -7.44 4.28
N ALA A 100 -11.37 -7.18 4.10
CA ALA A 100 -10.59 -7.63 2.95
C ALA A 100 -9.69 -8.82 3.31
N ASP A 101 -9.10 -9.48 2.33
CA ASP A 101 -8.13 -10.54 2.56
C ASP A 101 -6.73 -9.97 2.71
N ILE A 102 -6.39 -8.99 1.87
CA ILE A 102 -5.11 -8.27 1.91
C ILE A 102 -5.32 -6.81 2.32
N GLY A 103 -4.45 -6.30 3.18
CA GLY A 103 -4.38 -4.90 3.57
C GLY A 103 -3.05 -4.27 3.19
N LEU A 104 -3.09 -3.06 2.65
CA LEU A 104 -1.92 -2.22 2.44
C LEU A 104 -1.90 -1.09 3.47
N GLY A 105 -0.75 -0.83 4.07
CA GLY A 105 -0.54 0.26 5.01
C GLY A 105 0.65 1.11 4.60
N VAL A 106 0.46 2.42 4.43
CA VAL A 106 1.55 3.33 4.03
C VAL A 106 1.67 4.56 4.92
N THR A 107 2.89 4.84 5.35
CA THR A 107 3.25 6.04 6.13
C THR A 107 4.63 6.54 5.74
N GLY A 108 4.90 7.84 5.83
CA GLY A 108 6.15 8.42 5.36
C GLY A 108 6.08 9.92 5.10
N VAL A 109 7.21 10.48 4.65
CA VAL A 109 7.40 11.91 4.44
C VAL A 109 7.45 12.26 2.95
N ALA A 110 6.35 12.87 2.50
CA ALA A 110 6.14 13.54 1.22
C ALA A 110 7.23 14.54 0.77
N GLY A 111 7.73 15.31 1.74
CA GLY A 111 8.33 16.62 1.50
C GLY A 111 7.30 17.73 1.26
N PRO A 112 7.76 18.97 1.02
CA PRO A 112 9.15 19.31 0.66
C PRO A 112 10.13 19.37 1.84
N ASP A 113 9.63 19.45 3.07
CA ASP A 113 10.45 19.53 4.28
C ASP A 113 10.46 18.21 5.05
N SER A 114 11.47 18.01 5.91
CA SER A 114 11.48 16.90 6.87
C SER A 114 10.35 17.06 7.89
N GLN A 115 9.93 15.94 8.50
CA GLN A 115 8.88 15.93 9.51
C GLN A 115 9.33 15.12 10.73
N ASP A 116 9.24 15.69 11.93
CA ASP A 116 9.51 14.99 13.21
C ASP A 116 10.87 14.26 13.25
N GLY A 117 11.89 14.79 12.54
CA GLY A 117 13.23 14.19 12.43
C GLY A 117 13.41 13.20 11.26
N HIS A 118 12.34 12.87 10.53
CA HIS A 118 12.37 12.00 9.36
C HIS A 118 12.69 12.78 8.07
N PRO A 119 13.72 12.39 7.30
CA PRO A 119 14.03 13.00 6.01
C PRO A 119 12.94 12.78 4.97
N VAL A 120 12.87 13.70 4.00
CA VAL A 120 12.01 13.57 2.81
C VAL A 120 12.36 12.31 2.04
N GLY A 121 11.33 11.52 1.69
CA GLY A 121 11.49 10.25 1.00
C GLY A 121 11.54 9.03 1.92
N GLU A 122 11.62 9.22 3.24
CA GLU A 122 11.44 8.11 4.19
C GLU A 122 9.99 7.64 4.16
N VAL A 123 9.76 6.42 3.67
CA VAL A 123 8.43 5.83 3.53
C VAL A 123 8.49 4.37 3.92
N TYR A 124 7.50 3.92 4.68
CA TYR A 124 7.25 2.52 5.00
C TYR A 124 5.95 2.04 4.35
N ILE A 125 6.02 0.88 3.72
CA ILE A 125 4.90 0.24 3.01
C ILE A 125 4.79 -1.18 3.55
N ALA A 126 3.64 -1.50 4.15
CA ALA A 126 3.36 -2.84 4.65
C ALA A 126 2.23 -3.49 3.86
N VAL A 127 2.33 -4.81 3.70
CA VAL A 127 1.26 -5.69 3.23
C VAL A 127 0.97 -6.71 4.31
N TRP A 128 -0.32 -6.94 4.57
CA TRP A 128 -0.77 -7.90 5.56
C TRP A 128 -1.90 -8.78 5.03
N SER A 129 -1.82 -10.08 5.31
CA SER A 129 -2.91 -11.04 5.15
C SER A 129 -2.94 -11.93 6.40
N PRO A 130 -4.11 -12.15 7.06
CA PRO A 130 -4.20 -13.08 8.16
C PRO A 130 -3.98 -14.52 7.70
N SER A 131 -3.45 -15.36 8.58
CA SER A 131 -3.48 -16.82 8.39
C SER A 131 -4.91 -17.31 8.18
N ARG A 132 -5.12 -18.13 7.14
CA ARG A 132 -6.34 -18.90 6.91
C ARG A 132 -5.97 -20.33 6.53
N HIS A 133 -6.83 -21.29 6.88
CA HIS A 133 -6.74 -22.70 6.45
C HIS A 133 -5.43 -23.49 6.70
N GLY A 134 -4.48 -22.94 7.48
CA GLY A 134 -3.19 -23.60 7.74
C GLY A 134 -2.01 -22.82 7.14
N GLU A 135 -2.30 -21.76 6.38
CA GLU A 135 -1.34 -20.85 5.79
C GLU A 135 -0.72 -19.91 6.84
N GLU A 136 0.57 -19.61 6.67
CA GLU A 136 1.27 -18.61 7.46
C GLU A 136 0.79 -17.20 7.07
N ALA A 137 0.67 -16.31 8.06
CA ALA A 137 0.24 -14.94 7.80
C ALA A 137 1.27 -14.21 6.94
N ILE A 138 0.81 -13.43 5.97
CA ILE A 138 1.67 -12.46 5.28
C ILE A 138 1.82 -11.25 6.19
N ASP A 139 3.05 -10.95 6.62
CA ASP A 139 3.40 -9.73 7.35
C ASP A 139 4.74 -9.20 6.82
N HIS A 140 4.66 -8.39 5.77
CA HIS A 140 5.83 -7.85 5.11
C HIS A 140 5.81 -6.33 5.14
N VAL A 141 6.96 -5.72 5.44
CA VAL A 141 7.16 -4.27 5.40
C VAL A 141 8.45 -3.96 4.67
N VAL A 142 8.42 -2.93 3.83
CA VAL A 142 9.59 -2.41 3.13
C VAL A 142 9.70 -0.91 3.37
N SER A 143 10.93 -0.40 3.29
CA SER A 143 11.17 1.03 3.11
C SER A 143 11.30 1.36 1.63
N LEU A 144 10.78 2.50 1.20
CA LEU A 144 11.04 3.05 -0.14
C LEU A 144 12.51 3.50 -0.17
N GLY A 145 13.36 2.78 -0.91
CA GLY A 145 14.81 3.02 -0.90
C GLY A 145 15.22 4.23 -1.76
N ASP A 146 16.43 4.76 -1.54
CA ASP A 146 16.98 5.87 -2.34
C ASP A 146 16.98 5.60 -3.86
N VAL A 147 17.14 4.33 -4.26
CA VAL A 147 17.17 3.89 -5.67
C VAL A 147 15.80 4.03 -6.34
N GLU A 148 14.71 3.78 -5.61
CA GLU A 148 13.34 3.91 -6.13
C GLU A 148 12.96 5.39 -6.32
N LEU A 149 13.58 6.29 -5.55
CA LEU A 149 13.43 7.75 -5.66
C LEU A 149 14.36 8.39 -6.71
N GLY A 150 15.48 7.73 -7.03
CA GLY A 150 16.59 8.28 -7.83
C GLY A 150 16.39 8.27 -9.35
N SER A 151 15.47 7.45 -9.88
CA SER A 151 15.26 7.27 -11.32
C SER A 151 14.61 8.48 -12.03
N SER A 152 14.14 9.49 -11.30
CA SER A 152 13.40 10.64 -11.84
C SER A 152 13.78 11.97 -11.18
N ARG A 153 15.07 12.28 -11.01
CA ARG A 153 15.49 13.63 -10.61
C ARG A 153 15.82 14.46 -11.84
N GLN A 154 14.81 14.96 -12.56
CA GLN A 154 15.01 16.12 -13.42
C GLN A 154 14.90 17.42 -12.58
N PRO A 155 15.77 18.42 -12.80
CA PRO A 155 15.63 19.73 -12.17
C PRO A 155 14.24 20.33 -12.44
N GLY A 156 13.49 20.67 -11.39
CA GLY A 156 12.13 21.23 -11.49
C GLY A 156 10.98 20.21 -11.41
N GLN A 157 11.28 18.92 -11.24
CA GLN A 157 10.26 17.87 -11.07
C GLN A 157 9.69 17.87 -9.65
N ASP A 158 8.37 17.71 -9.51
CA ASP A 158 7.68 17.66 -8.21
C ASP A 158 8.14 16.45 -7.39
N GLN A 159 9.07 16.68 -6.46
CA GLN A 159 9.62 15.65 -5.59
C GLN A 159 8.53 14.97 -4.75
N ARG A 160 7.54 15.73 -4.28
CA ARG A 160 6.42 15.21 -3.48
C ARG A 160 5.54 14.30 -4.32
N GLY A 161 5.20 14.73 -5.53
CA GLY A 161 4.48 13.93 -6.51
C GLY A 161 5.22 12.63 -6.88
N ALA A 162 6.55 12.72 -7.07
CA ALA A 162 7.39 11.55 -7.38
C ALA A 162 7.41 10.53 -6.23
N ILE A 163 7.61 10.97 -4.98
CA ILE A 163 7.61 10.07 -3.81
C ILE A 163 6.24 9.38 -3.67
N ARG A 164 5.14 10.13 -3.81
CA ARG A 164 3.79 9.57 -3.76
C ARG A 164 3.56 8.53 -4.85
N SER A 165 3.92 8.85 -6.10
CA SER A 165 3.77 7.93 -7.23
C SER A 165 4.62 6.66 -7.07
N ALA A 166 5.87 6.78 -6.62
CA ALA A 166 6.74 5.64 -6.32
C ALA A 166 6.18 4.77 -5.19
N THR A 167 5.65 5.41 -4.13
CA THR A 167 4.95 4.71 -3.03
C THR A 167 3.76 3.92 -3.57
N THR A 168 2.92 4.54 -4.41
CA THR A 168 1.77 3.89 -5.04
C THR A 168 2.18 2.69 -5.88
N ALA A 169 3.19 2.84 -6.74
CA ALA A 169 3.71 1.74 -7.54
C ALA A 169 4.23 0.59 -6.66
N ARG A 170 5.03 0.89 -5.63
CA ARG A 170 5.62 -0.13 -4.77
C ARG A 170 4.56 -0.87 -3.94
N ALA A 171 3.57 -0.16 -3.43
CA ALA A 171 2.44 -0.77 -2.71
C ALA A 171 1.62 -1.71 -3.61
N LEU A 172 1.36 -1.31 -4.86
CA LEU A 172 0.66 -2.16 -5.83
C LEU A 172 1.48 -3.40 -6.21
N SER A 173 2.80 -3.27 -6.35
CA SER A 173 3.69 -4.43 -6.57
C SER A 173 3.61 -5.42 -5.42
N LEU A 174 3.69 -4.96 -4.17
CA LEU A 174 3.58 -5.85 -3.00
C LEU A 174 2.21 -6.52 -2.89
N ALA A 175 1.14 -5.83 -3.28
CA ALA A 175 -0.19 -6.41 -3.32
C ALA A 175 -0.29 -7.54 -4.35
N VAL A 176 0.31 -7.35 -5.54
CA VAL A 176 0.40 -8.40 -6.56
C VAL A 176 1.16 -9.61 -6.02
N ASP A 177 2.33 -9.39 -5.43
CA ASP A 177 3.15 -10.48 -4.88
C ASP A 177 2.39 -11.24 -3.77
N ALA A 178 1.62 -10.54 -2.93
CA ALA A 178 0.81 -11.16 -1.90
C ALA A 178 -0.38 -11.95 -2.46
N VAL A 179 -1.04 -11.48 -3.51
CA VAL A 179 -2.10 -12.24 -4.21
C VAL A 179 -1.52 -13.50 -4.83
N ASP A 180 -0.42 -13.38 -5.57
CA ASP A 180 0.24 -14.50 -6.23
C ASP A 180 0.69 -15.56 -5.19
N ALA A 181 1.09 -15.13 -3.98
CA ALA A 181 1.42 -16.04 -2.88
C ALA A 181 0.20 -16.78 -2.29
N LEU A 182 -0.94 -16.10 -2.12
CA LEU A 182 -2.17 -16.75 -1.64
C LEU A 182 -2.77 -17.72 -2.67
N ASP A 183 -2.74 -17.35 -3.95
CA ASP A 183 -3.23 -18.20 -5.04
C ASP A 183 -2.42 -19.51 -5.14
N ALA A 184 -1.10 -19.41 -4.97
CA ALA A 184 -0.22 -20.58 -4.95
C ALA A 184 -0.47 -21.53 -3.77
N LEU A 185 -0.92 -21.01 -2.61
CA LEU A 185 -1.24 -21.84 -1.44
C LEU A 185 -2.57 -22.58 -1.63
N ALA A 186 -3.59 -21.90 -2.14
CA ALA A 186 -4.89 -22.51 -2.43
C ALA A 186 -4.79 -23.65 -3.46
N ALA A 187 -3.92 -23.51 -4.47
CA ALA A 187 -3.70 -24.55 -5.48
C ALA A 187 -3.06 -25.84 -4.93
N VAL A 188 -2.39 -25.78 -3.77
CA VAL A 188 -1.80 -26.96 -3.11
C VAL A 188 -2.86 -27.73 -2.32
N GLU A 189 -3.85 -27.05 -1.75
CA GLU A 189 -4.92 -27.70 -0.97
C GLU A 189 -5.93 -28.48 -1.83
N ASP A 190 -6.12 -28.08 -3.10
CA ASP A 190 -7.06 -28.74 -4.04
C ASP A 190 -6.52 -30.06 -4.64
N ASP A 191 -5.23 -30.39 -4.46
CA ASP A 191 -4.57 -31.58 -5.04
C ASP A 191 -4.41 -32.75 -4.04
N ASP A 192 -4.85 -32.59 -2.79
CA ASP A 192 -4.86 -33.60 -1.70
C ASP A 192 -6.28 -34.17 -1.40
#